data_AF-A0A817QMF3-F1
#
_entry.id   AF-A0A817QMF3-F1
#
_cell.length_a   1.000
_cell.length_b   1.000
_cell.length_c   1.000
_cell.angle_alpha   90.00
_cell.angle_beta   90.00
_cell.angle_gamma   90.00
#
_symmetry.space_group_name_H-M   'P 1'
#
loop_
_entity.id
_entity.type
_entity.pdbx_description
1 polymer ?
#
loop_
_entity_poly.entity_id
_entity_poly.type
_entity_poly.pdbx_seq_one_letter_code
_entity_poly.pdbx_strand_id
1 'polypeptide(L)'
;MNSSRLSGILLHITSLPGPYGIGDFGPEAFKFVDFLHRTRQKVWQILSLTHTAACSPYSGLSAFAGHPLLFSFDKLYNIDLLTKKDLIIPSNFQFDNSYVKFKSVIEYKTTVLKKAYKNFKQQQKYGQDVLKPFIQLQQYWLDDYALYMTIKEQEKNKSWSLWPDELKYRRPEGSQ
;
A
#
# COMPACT_ATOMS: atom_id res chain seq x y z
N MET A 1 15.43 -22.38 -23.09
CA MET A 1 15.94 -21.27 -22.26
C MET A 1 17.33 -21.66 -21.79
N ASN A 2 18.34 -20.80 -22.01
CA ASN A 2 19.71 -21.08 -21.58
C ASN A 2 19.75 -21.01 -20.05
N SER A 3 20.03 -22.13 -19.39
CA SER A 3 19.92 -22.26 -17.93
C SER A 3 21.17 -21.71 -17.23
N SER A 4 21.34 -20.39 -17.24
CA SER A 4 22.40 -19.74 -16.47
C SER A 4 22.13 -19.91 -14.98
N ARG A 5 23.14 -20.29 -14.18
CA ARG A 5 23.01 -20.36 -12.72
C ARG A 5 22.62 -18.99 -12.13
N LEU A 6 21.55 -18.98 -11.34
CA LEU A 6 21.05 -17.81 -10.62
C LEU A 6 21.07 -18.08 -9.11
N SER A 7 21.29 -17.03 -8.32
CA SER A 7 21.10 -17.03 -6.87
C SER A 7 20.32 -15.78 -6.49
N GLY A 8 19.64 -15.84 -5.35
CA GLY A 8 18.78 -14.76 -4.89
C GLY A 8 18.43 -14.87 -3.41
N ILE A 9 17.76 -13.84 -2.91
CA ILE A 9 17.29 -13.76 -1.53
C ILE A 9 15.77 -13.58 -1.52
N LEU A 10 15.11 -14.33 -0.63
CA LEU A 10 13.73 -14.12 -0.26
C LEU A 10 13.68 -13.14 0.93
N LEU A 11 13.12 -11.97 0.72
CA LEU A 11 12.90 -10.98 1.78
C LEU A 11 11.68 -10.13 1.42
N HIS A 12 10.63 -10.15 2.25
CA HIS A 12 9.46 -9.30 1.97
C HIS A 12 9.75 -7.83 2.29
N ILE A 13 9.10 -6.90 1.57
CA ILE A 13 9.31 -5.44 1.74
C ILE A 13 9.05 -5.01 3.18
N THR A 14 8.06 -5.60 3.83
CA THR A 14 7.69 -5.26 5.22
C THR A 14 8.78 -5.58 6.24
N SER A 15 9.73 -6.45 5.89
CA SER A 15 10.87 -6.85 6.73
C SER A 15 12.08 -5.94 6.57
N LEU A 16 12.06 -5.01 5.61
CA LEU A 16 13.10 -3.98 5.53
C LEU A 16 13.05 -3.09 6.78
N PRO A 17 14.22 -2.60 7.25
CA PRO A 17 14.25 -1.65 8.34
C PRO A 17 13.57 -0.33 7.93
N GLY A 18 13.15 0.46 8.91
CA GLY A 18 12.59 1.77 8.65
C GLY A 18 12.03 2.44 9.90
N PRO A 19 11.94 3.79 9.92
CA PRO A 19 11.50 4.53 11.11
C PRO A 19 9.99 4.44 11.35
N TYR A 20 9.22 4.00 10.36
CA TYR A 20 7.74 4.05 10.38
C TYR A 20 7.08 2.71 10.76
N GLY A 21 7.80 1.87 11.51
CA GLY A 21 7.31 0.62 12.09
C GLY A 21 7.08 -0.55 11.12
N ILE A 22 7.29 -0.34 9.82
CA ILE A 22 7.24 -1.35 8.76
C ILE A 22 8.14 -0.92 7.60
N GLY A 23 8.76 -1.87 6.92
CA GLY A 23 9.48 -1.60 5.67
C GLY A 23 8.54 -1.18 4.53
N ASP A 24 9.05 -0.36 3.62
CA ASP A 24 8.29 0.22 2.51
C ASP A 24 9.15 0.37 1.24
N PHE A 25 8.56 0.89 0.15
CA PHE A 25 9.26 1.14 -1.11
C PHE A 25 10.10 2.43 -1.10
N GLY A 26 10.79 2.68 0.01
CA GLY A 26 11.61 3.86 0.28
C GLY A 26 13.12 3.62 0.12
N PRO A 27 13.96 4.45 0.75
CA PRO A 27 15.42 4.36 0.63
C PRO A 27 16.00 2.99 0.99
N GLU A 28 15.46 2.33 2.00
CA GLU A 28 15.95 1.00 2.45
C GLU A 28 15.72 -0.10 1.40
N ALA A 29 14.68 0.01 0.57
CA ALA A 29 14.48 -0.91 -0.55
C ALA A 29 15.57 -0.75 -1.61
N PHE A 30 16.01 0.48 -1.91
CA PHE A 30 17.12 0.72 -2.83
C PHE A 30 18.46 0.24 -2.25
N LYS A 31 18.72 0.51 -0.96
CA LYS A 31 19.91 -0.01 -0.28
C LYS A 31 19.96 -1.54 -0.30
N PHE A 32 18.80 -2.20 -0.20
CA PHE A 32 18.72 -3.66 -0.32
C PHE A 32 19.04 -4.13 -1.74
N VAL A 33 18.54 -3.44 -2.78
CA VAL A 33 18.93 -3.73 -4.17
C VAL A 33 20.43 -3.53 -4.39
N ASP A 34 21.03 -2.47 -3.85
CA ASP A 34 22.48 -2.24 -3.91
C ASP A 34 23.27 -3.36 -3.20
N PHE A 35 22.75 -3.85 -2.07
CA PHE A 35 23.29 -5.01 -1.37
C PHE A 35 23.22 -6.28 -2.24
N LEU A 36 22.10 -6.55 -2.90
CA LEU A 36 21.96 -7.69 -3.82
C LEU A 36 22.96 -7.59 -4.97
N HIS A 37 23.09 -6.40 -5.57
CA HIS A 37 24.05 -6.14 -6.63
C HIS A 37 25.49 -6.42 -6.17
N ARG A 38 25.89 -5.83 -5.03
CA ARG A 38 27.24 -5.99 -4.45
C ARG A 38 27.56 -7.44 -4.09
N THR A 39 26.57 -8.20 -3.66
CA THR A 39 26.70 -9.63 -3.32
C THR A 39 26.43 -10.57 -4.50
N ARG A 40 26.29 -10.02 -5.71
CA ARG A 40 26.05 -10.74 -6.97
C ARG A 40 24.78 -11.61 -6.96
N GLN A 41 23.82 -11.29 -6.10
CA GLN A 41 22.48 -11.88 -6.14
C GLN A 41 21.73 -11.30 -7.33
N LYS A 42 21.10 -12.18 -8.11
CA LYS A 42 20.41 -11.81 -9.35
C LYS A 42 18.89 -11.79 -9.21
N VAL A 43 18.37 -12.35 -8.12
CA VAL A 43 16.92 -12.48 -7.88
C VAL A 43 16.60 -11.95 -6.48
N TRP A 44 15.59 -11.09 -6.41
CA TRP A 44 14.89 -10.75 -5.18
C TRP A 44 13.51 -11.35 -5.23
N GLN A 45 13.26 -12.35 -4.38
CA GLN A 45 11.93 -12.92 -4.24
C GLN A 45 11.19 -12.21 -3.10
N ILE A 46 9.93 -11.90 -3.34
CA ILE A 46 9.01 -11.29 -2.38
C ILE A 46 7.74 -12.11 -2.27
N LEU A 47 7.07 -12.04 -1.13
CA LEU A 47 5.69 -12.49 -0.97
C LEU A 47 4.73 -11.55 -1.71
N SER A 48 3.44 -11.91 -1.74
CA SER A 48 2.40 -11.10 -2.39
C SER A 48 2.35 -9.66 -1.84
N LEU A 49 2.23 -8.70 -2.77
CA LEU A 49 2.10 -7.27 -2.47
C LEU A 49 0.65 -6.80 -2.33
N THR A 50 -0.31 -7.72 -2.43
CA THR A 50 -1.74 -7.39 -2.44
C THR A 50 -2.17 -6.68 -1.17
N HIS A 51 -3.18 -5.80 -1.24
CA HIS A 51 -3.80 -5.21 -0.05
C HIS A 51 -4.51 -6.30 0.76
N THR A 52 -4.24 -6.40 2.07
CA THR A 52 -4.77 -7.48 2.93
C THR A 52 -5.60 -6.92 4.09
N ALA A 53 -6.60 -7.68 4.53
CA ALA A 53 -7.36 -7.34 5.74
C ALA A 53 -6.78 -7.98 7.02
N ALA A 54 -6.18 -9.17 6.89
CA ALA A 54 -5.70 -9.96 8.02
C ALA A 54 -4.18 -9.88 8.22
N CYS A 55 -3.51 -8.88 7.61
CA CYS A 55 -2.05 -8.70 7.63
C CYS A 55 -1.23 -9.89 7.10
N SER A 56 -1.89 -10.92 6.54
CA SER A 56 -1.29 -12.05 5.83
C SER A 56 -1.24 -11.75 4.34
N PRO A 57 -0.06 -11.80 3.69
CA PRO A 57 0.10 -11.55 2.24
C PRO A 57 -0.80 -12.41 1.35
N TYR A 58 -1.27 -13.55 1.84
CA TYR A 58 -2.11 -14.49 1.09
C TYR A 58 -3.61 -14.30 1.34
N SER A 59 -4.00 -13.33 2.17
CA SER A 59 -5.39 -12.97 2.46
C SER A 59 -5.70 -11.58 1.85
N GLY A 60 -5.56 -11.51 0.54
CA GLY A 60 -5.76 -10.28 -0.24
C GLY A 60 -7.24 -9.90 -0.36
N LEU A 61 -7.52 -8.60 -0.24
CA LEU A 61 -8.81 -7.97 -0.57
C LEU A 61 -8.99 -7.78 -2.08
N SER A 62 -7.88 -7.80 -2.83
CA SER A 62 -7.86 -7.69 -4.28
C SER A 62 -6.65 -8.45 -4.81
N ALA A 63 -6.80 -9.07 -5.98
CA ALA A 63 -5.69 -9.70 -6.70
C ALA A 63 -4.78 -8.67 -7.39
N PHE A 64 -5.23 -7.42 -7.55
CA PHE A 64 -4.54 -6.37 -8.31
C PHE A 64 -3.99 -5.25 -7.41
N ALA A 65 -4.73 -4.85 -6.38
CA ALA A 65 -4.38 -3.68 -5.59
C ALA A 65 -3.15 -3.92 -4.71
N GLY A 66 -2.16 -3.02 -4.78
CA GLY A 66 -1.00 -3.03 -3.88
C GLY A 66 -1.36 -2.57 -2.46
N HIS A 67 -0.65 -3.08 -1.46
CA HIS A 67 -0.90 -2.75 -0.06
C HIS A 67 -0.50 -1.30 0.29
N PRO A 68 -1.42 -0.45 0.80
CA PRO A 68 -1.11 0.95 1.11
C PRO A 68 -0.03 1.16 2.17
N LEU A 69 0.28 0.15 3.00
CA LEU A 69 1.33 0.27 4.02
C LEU A 69 2.74 0.33 3.42
N LEU A 70 2.90 -0.03 2.15
CA LEU A 70 4.19 -0.06 1.46
C LEU A 70 4.53 1.29 0.79
N PHE A 71 3.67 2.31 0.91
CA PHE A 71 4.02 3.66 0.50
C PHE A 71 5.16 4.21 1.36
N SER A 72 6.17 4.75 0.68
CA SER A 72 7.30 5.43 1.33
C SER A 72 6.97 6.87 1.65
N PHE A 73 7.08 7.23 2.93
CA PHE A 73 6.84 8.59 3.37
C PHE A 73 7.95 9.54 2.96
N ASP A 74 9.20 9.07 2.87
CA ASP A 74 10.30 9.85 2.30
C ASP A 74 10.02 10.27 0.86
N LYS A 75 9.49 9.35 0.03
CA LYS A 75 9.11 9.68 -1.34
C LYS A 75 8.00 10.71 -1.39
N LEU A 76 6.96 10.56 -0.56
CA LEU A 76 5.85 11.51 -0.48
C LEU A 76 6.30 12.90 0.03
N TYR A 77 7.27 12.94 0.94
CA TYR A 77 7.91 14.18 1.38
C TYR A 77 8.70 14.85 0.25
N ASN A 78 9.49 14.08 -0.51
CA ASN A 78 10.31 14.60 -1.61
C ASN A 78 9.49 15.19 -2.77
N ILE A 79 8.21 14.84 -2.89
CA ILE A 79 7.29 15.38 -3.91
C ILE A 79 6.31 16.42 -3.33
N ASP A 80 6.62 16.96 -2.16
CA ASP A 80 5.87 17.99 -1.43
C ASP A 80 4.43 17.61 -1.04
N LEU A 81 4.12 16.31 -0.97
CA LEU A 81 2.81 15.84 -0.48
C LEU A 81 2.76 15.71 1.04
N LEU A 82 3.91 15.58 1.69
CA LEU A 82 4.06 15.58 3.14
C LEU A 82 5.06 16.64 3.57
N THR A 83 4.90 17.16 4.79
CA THR A 83 5.89 18.04 5.42
C THR A 83 6.66 17.29 6.51
N LYS A 84 7.80 17.83 6.95
CA LYS A 84 8.54 17.26 8.10
C LYS A 84 7.67 17.12 9.36
N LYS A 85 6.71 18.02 9.56
CA LYS A 85 5.77 17.96 10.70
C LYS A 85 4.83 16.76 10.62
N ASP A 86 4.45 16.34 9.42
CA ASP A 86 3.58 15.18 9.22
C ASP A 86 4.29 13.84 9.47
N LEU A 87 5.62 13.84 9.40
CA LEU A 87 6.46 12.67 9.64
C LEU A 87 6.83 12.48 11.11
N ILE A 88 6.48 13.43 11.97
CA ILE A 88 6.67 13.28 13.42
C ILE A 88 5.76 12.15 13.89
N ILE A 89 6.34 11.15 14.54
CA ILE A 89 5.60 10.02 15.12
C ILE A 89 5.06 10.48 16.48
N PRO A 90 3.74 10.57 16.66
CA PRO A 90 3.16 10.92 17.96
C PRO A 90 3.48 9.87 19.03
N SER A 91 3.59 10.30 20.29
CA SER A 91 4.01 9.42 21.41
C SER A 91 3.06 8.26 21.71
N ASN A 92 1.80 8.33 21.27
CA ASN A 92 0.84 7.24 21.39
C ASN A 92 1.09 6.09 20.39
N PHE A 93 1.95 6.29 19.39
CA PHE A 93 2.39 5.22 18.50
C PHE A 93 3.68 4.59 19.00
N GLN A 94 3.65 3.28 19.19
CA GLN A 94 4.80 2.49 19.60
C GLN A 94 5.15 1.48 18.51
N PHE A 95 6.36 1.59 17.99
CA PHE A 95 6.92 0.63 17.04
C PHE A 95 7.95 -0.25 17.73
N ASP A 96 8.24 -1.39 17.12
CA ASP A 96 9.29 -2.30 17.56
C ASP A 96 10.27 -2.49 16.40
N ASN A 97 11.57 -2.52 16.71
CA ASN A 97 12.59 -2.70 15.68
C ASN A 97 12.76 -4.16 15.26
N SER A 98 12.16 -5.10 15.99
CA SER A 98 12.31 -6.55 15.77
C SER A 98 11.13 -7.15 15.02
N TYR A 99 9.94 -6.56 15.10
CA TYR A 99 8.74 -7.05 14.42
C TYR A 99 7.69 -5.96 14.17
N VAL A 100 6.80 -6.21 13.21
CA VAL A 100 5.78 -5.25 12.79
C VAL A 100 4.57 -5.30 13.74
N LYS A 101 4.28 -4.18 14.42
CA LYS A 101 3.04 -3.98 15.18
C LYS A 101 1.92 -3.47 14.27
N PHE A 102 1.31 -4.38 13.50
CA PHE A 102 0.39 -4.04 12.41
C PHE A 102 -0.74 -3.07 12.80
N LYS A 103 -1.38 -3.25 13.96
CA LYS A 103 -2.45 -2.35 14.40
C LYS A 103 -1.99 -0.88 14.48
N SER A 104 -0.88 -0.64 15.17
CA SER A 104 -0.30 0.70 15.34
C SER A 104 0.21 1.26 14.01
N VAL A 105 0.81 0.43 13.16
CA VAL A 105 1.30 0.82 11.84
C VAL A 105 0.14 1.21 10.91
N ILE A 106 -0.95 0.42 10.87
CA ILE A 106 -2.13 0.71 10.05
C ILE A 106 -2.73 2.05 10.45
N GLU A 107 -2.94 2.27 11.75
CA GLU A 107 -3.52 3.50 12.28
C GLU A 107 -2.65 4.72 11.96
N TYR A 108 -1.34 4.64 12.23
CA TYR A 108 -0.40 5.72 11.92
C TYR A 108 -0.33 6.00 10.43
N LYS A 109 -0.04 4.98 9.61
CA LYS A 109 0.20 5.18 8.19
C LYS A 109 -1.06 5.64 7.46
N THR A 110 -2.23 5.12 7.83
CA THR A 110 -3.51 5.60 7.26
C THR A 110 -3.73 7.09 7.56
N THR A 111 -3.42 7.54 8.78
CA THR A 111 -3.54 8.95 9.17
C THR A 111 -2.65 9.85 8.30
N VAL A 112 -1.39 9.47 8.12
CA VAL A 112 -0.43 10.24 7.30
C VAL A 112 -0.81 10.20 5.82
N LEU A 113 -1.23 9.05 5.27
CA LEU A 113 -1.65 8.92 3.87
C LEU A 113 -2.91 9.74 3.56
N LYS A 114 -3.87 9.83 4.49
CA LYS A 114 -5.04 10.71 4.36
C LYS A 114 -4.63 12.18 4.24
N LYS A 115 -3.60 12.63 4.98
CA LYS A 115 -3.04 13.98 4.84
C LYS A 115 -2.34 14.17 3.49
N ALA A 116 -1.50 13.22 3.07
CA ALA A 116 -0.84 13.26 1.78
C ALA A 116 -1.86 13.39 0.63
N TYR A 117 -2.97 12.64 0.68
CA TYR A 117 -4.05 12.73 -0.29
C TYR A 117 -4.76 14.09 -0.30
N LYS A 118 -4.97 14.71 0.89
CA LYS A 118 -5.54 16.06 0.98
C LYS A 118 -4.65 17.09 0.28
N ASN A 119 -3.35 17.04 0.53
CA ASN A 119 -2.38 17.95 -0.11
C ASN A 119 -2.31 17.69 -1.62
N PHE A 120 -2.32 16.42 -2.03
CA PHE A 120 -2.37 16.01 -3.44
C PHE A 120 -3.56 16.63 -4.17
N LYS A 121 -4.77 16.59 -3.57
CA LYS A 121 -5.96 17.21 -4.16
C LYS A 121 -5.84 18.73 -4.31
N GLN A 122 -5.19 19.40 -3.37
CA GLN A 122 -5.07 20.87 -3.36
C GLN A 122 -4.05 21.38 -4.39
N GLN A 123 -2.96 20.63 -4.60
CA GLN A 123 -1.86 21.09 -5.47
C GLN A 123 -2.21 21.06 -6.96
N GLN A 124 -3.22 20.28 -7.40
CA GLN A 124 -3.63 20.03 -8.79
C GLN A 124 -2.53 19.53 -9.75
N LYS A 125 -1.26 19.57 -9.34
CA LYS A 125 -0.03 19.26 -10.08
C LYS A 125 -0.02 17.85 -10.68
N TYR A 126 -0.59 16.87 -9.98
CA TYR A 126 -0.53 15.46 -10.35
C TYR A 126 -1.86 14.91 -10.89
N GLY A 127 -2.91 15.75 -10.96
CA GLY A 127 -4.25 15.31 -11.31
C GLY A 127 -4.38 14.93 -12.79
N GLN A 128 -4.02 15.85 -13.69
CA GLN A 128 -4.23 15.66 -15.13
C GLN A 128 -3.20 14.72 -15.76
N ASP A 129 -1.91 14.90 -15.46
CA ASP A 129 -0.85 14.22 -16.23
C ASP A 129 -0.44 12.87 -15.65
N VAL A 130 -0.80 12.59 -14.39
CA VAL A 130 -0.40 11.35 -13.70
C VAL A 130 -1.61 10.51 -13.31
N LEU A 131 -2.52 11.07 -12.51
CA LEU A 131 -3.63 10.30 -11.95
C LEU A 131 -4.66 9.90 -13.00
N LYS A 132 -5.06 10.83 -13.88
CA LYS A 132 -6.09 10.55 -14.89
C LYS A 132 -5.66 9.43 -15.88
N PRO A 133 -4.44 9.45 -16.46
CA PRO A 133 -3.95 8.33 -17.28
C PRO A 133 -3.86 7.02 -16.51
N PHE A 134 -3.45 7.05 -15.24
CA PHE A 134 -3.40 5.85 -14.41
C PHE A 134 -4.78 5.25 -14.18
N ILE A 135 -5.78 6.08 -13.83
CA ILE A 135 -7.17 5.62 -13.65
C ILE A 135 -7.70 5.00 -14.95
N GLN A 136 -7.49 5.67 -16.09
CA GLN A 136 -7.91 5.15 -17.39
C GLN A 136 -7.25 3.80 -17.72
N LEU A 137 -5.95 3.67 -17.45
CA LEU A 137 -5.22 2.43 -17.71
C LEU A 137 -5.68 1.27 -16.79
N GLN A 138 -6.08 1.57 -15.56
CA GLN A 138 -6.42 0.58 -14.54
C GLN A 138 -7.94 0.41 -14.34
N GLN A 139 -8.77 1.04 -15.17
CA GLN A 139 -10.22 1.14 -15.00
C GLN A 139 -10.91 -0.23 -14.84
N TYR A 140 -10.38 -1.27 -15.50
CA TYR A 140 -10.96 -2.61 -15.48
C TYR A 140 -11.04 -3.27 -14.08
N TRP A 141 -10.29 -2.77 -13.08
CA TRP A 141 -10.35 -3.27 -11.70
C TRP A 141 -10.37 -2.16 -10.64
N LEU A 142 -9.84 -0.98 -10.96
CA LEU A 142 -9.61 0.06 -9.97
C LEU A 142 -10.93 0.65 -9.44
N ASP A 143 -11.91 0.86 -10.31
CA ASP A 143 -13.21 1.43 -9.92
C ASP A 143 -13.97 0.48 -8.97
N ASP A 144 -13.97 -0.82 -9.31
CA ASP A 144 -14.57 -1.86 -8.48
C ASP A 144 -13.89 -2.00 -7.13
N TYR A 145 -12.56 -1.96 -7.12
CA TYR A 145 -11.79 -2.02 -5.90
C TYR A 145 -12.03 -0.78 -5.01
N ALA A 146 -12.05 0.42 -5.60
CA ALA A 146 -12.31 1.65 -4.87
C ALA A 146 -13.72 1.62 -4.25
N LEU A 147 -14.74 1.27 -5.03
CA LEU A 147 -16.11 1.13 -4.56
C LEU A 147 -16.23 0.07 -3.45
N TYR A 148 -15.63 -1.11 -3.65
CA TYR A 148 -15.60 -2.17 -2.65
C TYR A 148 -14.99 -1.69 -1.33
N MET A 149 -13.86 -0.98 -1.37
CA MET A 149 -13.19 -0.48 -0.17
C MET A 149 -14.04 0.59 0.54
N THR A 150 -14.71 1.47 -0.22
CA THR A 150 -15.63 2.47 0.34
C THR A 150 -16.80 1.80 1.06
N ILE A 151 -17.49 0.85 0.40
CA ILE A 151 -18.61 0.12 1.01
C ILE A 151 -18.13 -0.66 2.24
N LYS A 152 -16.95 -1.29 2.15
CA LYS A 152 -16.38 -2.04 3.27
C LYS A 152 -16.13 -1.16 4.50
N GLU A 153 -15.64 0.07 4.31
CA GLU A 153 -15.46 1.04 5.41
C GLU A 153 -16.82 1.45 6.02
N GLN A 154 -17.82 1.73 5.17
CA GLN A 154 -19.19 2.06 5.61
C GLN A 154 -19.86 0.91 6.38
N GLU A 155 -19.66 -0.33 5.93
CA GLU A 155 -20.16 -1.56 6.56
C GLU A 155 -19.28 -2.06 7.72
N LYS A 156 -18.44 -1.19 8.30
CA LYS A 156 -17.60 -1.47 9.47
C LYS A 156 -16.72 -2.70 9.30
N ASN A 157 -16.12 -2.86 8.12
CA ASN A 157 -15.22 -3.94 7.72
C ASN A 157 -15.83 -5.35 7.63
N LYS A 158 -17.16 -5.49 7.63
CA LYS A 158 -17.83 -6.78 7.40
C LYS A 158 -17.41 -7.44 6.08
N SER A 159 -17.57 -8.76 6.00
CA SER A 159 -17.47 -9.49 4.74
C SER A 159 -18.56 -9.04 3.78
N TRP A 160 -18.26 -8.98 2.48
CA TRP A 160 -19.21 -8.57 1.44
C TRP A 160 -20.46 -9.47 1.38
N SER A 161 -20.31 -10.74 1.76
CA SER A 161 -21.41 -11.70 1.83
C SER A 161 -22.49 -11.34 2.85
N LEU A 162 -22.16 -10.45 3.80
CA LEU A 162 -23.02 -9.97 4.88
C LEU A 162 -23.58 -8.55 4.63
N TRP A 163 -23.28 -7.96 3.48
CA TRP A 163 -23.81 -6.65 3.11
C TRP A 163 -25.28 -6.77 2.70
N PRO A 164 -26.06 -5.66 2.77
CA PRO A 164 -27.38 -5.58 2.18
C PRO A 164 -27.41 -6.07 0.73
N ASP A 165 -28.50 -6.71 0.31
CA ASP A 165 -28.64 -7.34 -1.00
C ASP A 165 -28.35 -6.39 -2.17
N GLU A 166 -28.73 -5.12 -2.05
CA GLU A 166 -28.47 -4.09 -3.07
C GLU A 166 -26.97 -3.92 -3.33
N LEU A 167 -26.16 -3.87 -2.27
CA LEU A 167 -24.71 -3.75 -2.34
C LEU A 167 -24.04 -5.07 -2.72
N LYS A 168 -24.50 -6.18 -2.13
CA LYS A 168 -23.97 -7.53 -2.36
C LYS A 168 -24.14 -7.98 -3.81
N TYR A 169 -25.31 -7.73 -4.40
CA TYR A 169 -25.63 -8.08 -5.78
C TYR A 169 -25.37 -6.92 -6.76
N ARG A 170 -24.82 -5.80 -6.27
CA ARG A 170 -24.43 -4.63 -7.08
C ARG A 170 -25.58 -4.12 -7.96
N ARG A 171 -26.79 -4.06 -7.40
CA ARG A 171 -27.97 -3.57 -8.12
C ARG A 171 -27.83 -2.06 -8.29
N PRO A 172 -28.01 -1.50 -9.50
CA PRO A 172 -28.09 -0.06 -9.66
C PRO A 172 -29.28 0.47 -8.86
N GLU A 173 -29.14 1.63 -8.20
CA GLU A 173 -30.31 2.39 -7.74
C GLU A 173 -31.21 2.61 -8.96
N GLY A 174 -32.39 1.99 -8.99
CA GLY A 174 -33.37 2.11 -10.08
C GLY A 174 -33.68 0.87 -10.91
N SER A 175 -33.27 -0.34 -10.49
CA SER A 175 -33.84 -1.59 -11.05
C SER A 175 -34.99 -2.10 -10.16
N GLN A 176 -36.12 -1.40 -10.18
CA GLN A 176 -37.42 -1.97 -9.82
C GLN A 176 -38.10 -2.51 -11.09
#